data_AF-A0A2V6I448-F1
#
_entry.id   AF-A0A2V6I448-F1
#
_cell.length_a   1.000
_cell.length_b   1.000
_cell.length_c   1.000
_cell.angle_alpha   90.00
_cell.angle_beta   90.00
_cell.angle_gamma   90.00
#
_symmetry.space_group_name_H-M   'P 1'
#
loop_
_entity.id
_entity.type
_entity.pdbx_description
1 polymer ?
#
loop_
_entity_poly.entity_id
_entity_poly.type
_entity_poly.pdbx_seq_one_letter_code
_entity_poly.pdbx_strand_id
1 'polypeptide(L)'
;MDPQLRAQFNADFTPEKYTALVRCVNETEKWPADFRISETPIFLTRDFTDEVTRAANAIVALTRTPEFARHAAPAVPTGLEVPHESAHPNFLVVDFAICEDGNRLVPRLIELQAFPSLFGFQLLLLGCIRKAYPTIPRNWTSSFGGIKDEAYLGLLRRTIIADSAPENVVLLEIEPEKQKTRIDFAATETLLGICPVCVTKIKKRGRQLFYDRDGREVRIERIYNR
;
A
#
# COMPACT_ATOMS: atom_id res chain seq x y z
N MET A 1 -3.22 -16.31 -16.92
CA MET A 1 -4.48 -15.70 -16.41
C MET A 1 -5.51 -16.79 -16.28
N ASP A 2 -6.38 -16.74 -15.27
CA ASP A 2 -7.48 -17.71 -15.13
C ASP A 2 -8.49 -17.50 -16.28
N PRO A 3 -8.62 -18.47 -17.19
CA PRO A 3 -9.41 -18.28 -18.41
C PRO A 3 -10.91 -18.30 -18.13
N GLN A 4 -11.35 -19.09 -17.15
CA GLN A 4 -12.78 -19.25 -16.84
C GLN A 4 -13.33 -17.98 -16.21
N LEU A 5 -12.65 -17.45 -15.18
CA LEU A 5 -13.09 -16.23 -14.52
C LEU A 5 -12.91 -15.00 -15.43
N ARG A 6 -11.85 -14.97 -16.26
CA ARG A 6 -11.70 -13.94 -17.29
C ARG A 6 -12.88 -13.93 -18.26
N ALA A 7 -13.28 -15.09 -18.79
CA ALA A 7 -14.41 -15.19 -19.70
C ALA A 7 -15.73 -14.77 -19.02
N GLN A 8 -15.96 -15.23 -17.79
CA GLN A 8 -17.14 -14.86 -17.01
C GLN A 8 -17.19 -13.34 -16.74
N PHE A 9 -16.08 -12.72 -16.36
CA PHE A 9 -16.00 -11.29 -16.17
C PHE A 9 -16.28 -10.53 -17.46
N ASN A 10 -15.67 -10.93 -18.58
CA ASN A 10 -15.86 -10.27 -19.87
C ASN A 10 -17.32 -10.34 -20.35
N ALA A 11 -18.01 -11.47 -20.12
CA ALA A 11 -19.41 -11.63 -20.49
C ALA A 11 -20.36 -10.77 -19.63
N ASP A 12 -19.99 -10.51 -18.38
CA ASP A 12 -20.78 -9.73 -17.42
C ASP A 12 -20.42 -8.23 -17.43
N PHE A 13 -19.24 -7.86 -17.96
CA PHE A 13 -18.75 -6.49 -17.96
C PHE A 13 -19.63 -5.55 -18.78
N THR A 14 -19.89 -4.35 -18.23
CA THR A 14 -20.51 -3.25 -18.98
C THR A 14 -19.85 -1.91 -18.64
N PRO A 15 -19.89 -0.91 -19.54
CA PRO A 15 -19.40 0.44 -19.26
C PRO A 15 -20.05 1.09 -18.03
N GLU A 16 -21.31 0.75 -17.72
CA GLU A 16 -22.03 1.24 -16.55
C GLU A 16 -21.44 0.70 -15.25
N LYS A 17 -21.01 -0.58 -15.22
CA LYS A 17 -20.32 -1.16 -14.06
C LYS A 17 -18.96 -0.51 -13.84
N TYR A 18 -18.22 -0.23 -14.91
CA TYR A 18 -16.97 0.54 -14.81
C TYR A 18 -17.22 1.97 -14.32
N THR A 19 -18.25 2.64 -14.82
CA THR A 19 -18.65 3.96 -14.34
C THR A 19 -19.02 3.92 -12.84
N ALA A 20 -19.66 2.86 -12.39
CA ALA A 20 -19.96 2.64 -10.96
C ALA A 20 -18.69 2.42 -10.13
N LEU A 21 -17.69 1.67 -10.64
CA LEU A 21 -16.38 1.52 -10.00
C LEU A 21 -15.70 2.89 -9.82
N VAL A 22 -15.56 3.65 -10.90
CA VAL A 22 -14.90 4.96 -10.90
C VAL A 22 -15.60 5.92 -9.94
N ARG A 23 -16.94 5.94 -9.96
CA ARG A 23 -17.74 6.74 -9.04
C ARG A 23 -17.51 6.33 -7.58
N CYS A 24 -17.56 5.03 -7.28
CA CYS A 24 -17.28 4.53 -5.94
C CYS A 24 -15.91 5.01 -5.43
N VAL A 25 -14.86 4.89 -6.25
CA VAL A 25 -13.52 5.32 -5.86
C VAL A 25 -13.46 6.83 -5.61
N ASN A 26 -14.04 7.64 -6.50
CA ASN A 26 -13.94 9.09 -6.45
C ASN A 26 -14.84 9.76 -5.40
N GLU A 27 -15.88 9.07 -4.92
CA GLU A 27 -16.83 9.61 -3.94
C GLU A 27 -16.66 9.04 -2.53
N THR A 28 -15.81 8.02 -2.34
CA THR A 28 -15.63 7.38 -1.01
C THR A 28 -14.84 8.25 -0.04
N GLU A 29 -13.83 8.97 -0.53
CA GLU A 29 -12.90 9.75 0.30
C GLU A 29 -12.96 11.24 -0.02
N LYS A 30 -12.39 12.06 0.86
CA LYS A 30 -12.34 13.53 0.68
C LYS A 30 -11.63 13.99 -0.60
N TRP A 31 -10.79 13.13 -1.19
CA TRP A 31 -10.11 13.40 -2.46
C TRP A 31 -10.35 12.27 -3.46
N PRO A 32 -10.60 12.59 -4.75
CA PRO A 32 -10.75 11.59 -5.79
C PRO A 32 -9.40 11.00 -6.21
N ALA A 33 -9.43 9.97 -7.05
CA ALA A 33 -8.22 9.47 -7.69
C ALA A 33 -7.77 10.44 -8.80
N ASP A 34 -6.53 10.92 -8.72
CA ASP A 34 -5.92 11.76 -9.76
C ASP A 34 -5.20 10.93 -10.86
N PHE A 35 -5.54 9.64 -10.93
CA PHE A 35 -5.00 8.68 -11.87
C PHE A 35 -6.11 7.75 -12.39
N ARG A 36 -5.86 7.08 -13.51
CA ARG A 36 -6.83 6.20 -14.13
C ARG A 36 -6.96 4.89 -13.35
N ILE A 37 -8.20 4.46 -13.15
CA ILE A 37 -8.52 3.15 -12.62
C ILE A 37 -8.72 2.21 -13.80
N SER A 38 -8.11 1.03 -13.77
CA SER A 38 -8.34 0.03 -14.82
C SER A 38 -9.78 -0.46 -14.75
N GLU A 39 -10.41 -0.65 -15.92
CA GLU A 39 -11.77 -1.18 -15.99
C GLU A 39 -11.90 -2.64 -15.57
N THR A 40 -10.79 -3.35 -15.41
CA THR A 40 -10.80 -4.77 -15.09
C THR A 40 -9.65 -5.17 -14.17
N PRO A 41 -9.89 -6.02 -13.15
CA PRO A 41 -8.82 -6.62 -12.40
C PRO A 41 -8.10 -7.70 -13.20
N ILE A 42 -6.95 -8.15 -12.70
CA ILE A 42 -6.26 -9.34 -13.21
C ILE A 42 -6.68 -10.59 -12.42
N PHE A 43 -6.97 -11.68 -13.12
CA PHE A 43 -7.28 -12.99 -12.54
C PHE A 43 -6.07 -13.91 -12.71
N LEU A 44 -5.28 -14.06 -11.64
CA LEU A 44 -4.09 -14.91 -11.64
C LEU A 44 -4.48 -16.38 -11.41
N THR A 45 -3.80 -17.30 -12.10
CA THR A 45 -3.95 -18.74 -11.82
C THR A 45 -3.24 -19.07 -10.52
N ARG A 46 -3.65 -20.18 -9.88
CA ARG A 46 -2.97 -20.69 -8.68
C ARG A 46 -1.47 -20.87 -8.91
N ASP A 47 -1.08 -21.51 -10.01
CA ASP A 47 0.33 -21.77 -10.33
C ASP A 47 1.17 -20.48 -10.40
N PHE A 48 0.65 -19.45 -11.07
CA PHE A 48 1.33 -18.16 -11.16
C PHE A 48 1.39 -17.46 -9.79
N THR A 49 0.29 -17.47 -9.04
CA THR A 49 0.23 -16.91 -7.68
C THR A 49 1.22 -17.59 -6.75
N ASP A 50 1.33 -18.91 -6.80
CA ASP A 50 2.27 -19.67 -5.97
C ASP A 50 3.73 -19.36 -6.38
N GLU A 51 4.00 -19.21 -7.67
CA GLU A 51 5.34 -18.83 -8.18
C GLU A 51 5.76 -17.43 -7.74
N VAL A 52 4.92 -16.41 -7.98
CA VAL A 52 5.23 -15.02 -7.60
C VAL A 52 5.35 -14.86 -6.08
N THR A 53 4.50 -15.55 -5.31
CA THR A 53 4.54 -15.48 -3.83
C THR A 53 5.80 -16.14 -3.28
N ARG A 54 6.22 -17.29 -3.82
CA ARG A 54 7.50 -17.92 -3.46
C ARG A 54 8.67 -17.01 -3.79
N ALA A 55 8.70 -16.41 -4.97
CA ALA A 55 9.76 -15.50 -5.39
C ALA A 55 9.83 -14.26 -4.47
N ALA A 56 8.69 -13.63 -4.19
CA ALA A 56 8.60 -12.49 -3.28
C ALA A 56 9.11 -12.84 -1.88
N ASN A 57 8.66 -13.97 -1.30
CA ASN A 57 9.09 -14.40 0.03
C ASN A 57 10.59 -14.73 0.08
N ALA A 58 11.15 -15.35 -0.97
CA ALA A 58 12.58 -15.61 -1.05
C ALA A 58 13.39 -14.32 -1.08
N ILE A 59 12.97 -13.32 -1.88
CA ILE A 59 13.60 -12.00 -1.94
C ILE A 59 13.54 -11.30 -0.58
N VAL A 60 12.36 -11.26 0.04
CA VAL A 60 12.16 -10.66 1.38
C VAL A 60 13.03 -11.35 2.44
N ALA A 61 13.23 -12.67 2.34
CA ALA A 61 14.10 -13.39 3.27
C ALA A 61 15.57 -12.98 3.11
N LEU A 62 16.04 -12.78 1.88
CA LEU A 62 17.41 -12.36 1.60
C LEU A 62 17.71 -10.95 2.12
N THR A 63 16.77 -10.01 2.00
CA THR A 63 16.94 -8.63 2.46
C THR A 63 16.93 -8.49 3.98
N ARG A 64 16.56 -9.53 4.72
CA ARG A 64 16.47 -9.55 6.19
C ARG A 64 17.67 -10.22 6.87
N THR A 65 18.75 -10.46 6.13
CA THR A 65 19.96 -11.08 6.66
C THR A 65 20.97 -10.03 7.18
N PRO A 66 21.77 -10.35 8.20
CA PRO A 66 22.87 -9.47 8.64
C PRO A 66 23.90 -9.22 7.52
N GLU A 67 24.07 -10.19 6.62
CA GLU A 67 24.97 -10.06 5.47
C GLU A 67 24.47 -8.99 4.48
N PHE A 68 23.18 -9.03 4.15
CA PHE A 68 22.56 -7.99 3.33
C PHE A 68 22.71 -6.61 3.96
N ALA A 69 22.42 -6.47 5.27
CA ALA A 69 22.56 -5.21 5.97
C ALA A 69 23.99 -4.64 5.90
N ARG A 70 25.01 -5.49 6.10
CA ARG A 70 26.43 -5.07 5.94
C ARG A 70 26.76 -4.66 4.50
N HIS A 71 26.21 -5.37 3.51
CA HIS A 71 26.45 -5.05 2.10
C HIS A 71 25.75 -3.77 1.66
N ALA A 72 24.57 -3.48 2.21
CA ALA A 72 23.77 -2.30 1.88
C ALA A 72 24.27 -1.02 2.59
N ALA A 73 24.89 -1.14 3.77
CA ALA A 73 25.31 0.02 4.57
C ALA A 73 26.16 1.06 3.80
N PRO A 74 27.15 0.69 2.95
CA PRO A 74 27.93 1.67 2.19
C PRO A 74 27.14 2.40 1.10
N ALA A 75 25.92 1.96 0.76
CA ALA A 75 25.07 2.64 -0.21
C ALA A 75 24.39 3.90 0.38
N VAL A 76 24.37 4.04 1.71
CA VAL A 76 23.85 5.24 2.38
C VAL A 76 24.92 6.33 2.33
N PRO A 77 24.65 7.51 1.74
CA PRO A 77 25.62 8.60 1.72
C PRO A 77 26.00 9.06 3.13
N THR A 78 27.25 9.44 3.31
CA THR A 78 27.74 9.98 4.58
C THR A 78 26.92 11.19 5.02
N GLY A 79 26.46 11.18 6.28
CA GLY A 79 25.62 12.21 6.88
C GLY A 79 24.12 12.01 6.68
N LEU A 80 23.70 10.98 5.94
CA LEU A 80 22.29 10.59 5.75
C LEU A 80 21.91 9.33 6.53
N GLU A 81 22.78 8.84 7.41
CA GLU A 81 22.50 7.71 8.27
C GLU A 81 21.40 8.04 9.28
N VAL A 82 20.38 7.18 9.36
CA VAL A 82 19.31 7.32 10.34
C VAL A 82 19.70 6.56 11.62
N PRO A 83 19.83 7.23 12.77
CA PRO A 83 20.16 6.55 14.01
C PRO A 83 19.01 5.62 14.44
N HIS A 84 19.36 4.48 15.05
CA HIS A 84 18.41 3.50 15.58
C HIS A 84 17.45 2.91 14.52
N GLU A 85 17.96 2.65 13.32
CA GLU A 85 17.23 1.88 12.30
C GLU A 85 16.76 0.53 12.87
N SER A 86 15.52 0.16 12.57
CA SER A 86 14.95 -1.12 13.00
C SER A 86 15.56 -2.28 12.21
N ALA A 87 15.95 -3.35 12.90
CA ALA A 87 16.47 -4.56 12.26
C ALA A 87 15.44 -5.29 11.35
N HIS A 88 14.15 -4.96 11.49
CA HIS A 88 13.07 -5.53 10.70
C HIS A 88 12.37 -4.41 9.89
N PRO A 89 12.31 -4.49 8.55
CA PRO A 89 11.59 -3.51 7.75
C PRO A 89 10.08 -3.62 8.02
N ASN A 90 9.44 -2.51 8.39
CA ASN A 90 7.98 -2.49 8.62
C ASN A 90 7.17 -2.64 7.33
N PHE A 91 7.73 -2.14 6.22
CA PHE A 91 7.10 -2.19 4.90
C PHE A 91 8.14 -2.62 3.86
N LEU A 92 7.69 -3.45 2.92
CA LEU A 92 8.47 -3.88 1.77
C LEU A 92 7.51 -4.32 0.68
N VAL A 93 7.68 -3.80 -0.53
CA VAL A 93 6.98 -4.26 -1.73
C VAL A 93 8.00 -4.81 -2.72
N VAL A 94 7.61 -5.88 -3.41
CA VAL A 94 8.39 -6.49 -4.48
C VAL A 94 7.54 -6.46 -5.73
N ASP A 95 7.98 -5.70 -6.72
CA ASP A 95 7.24 -5.49 -7.94
C ASP A 95 7.68 -6.48 -9.02
N PHE A 96 6.70 -7.12 -9.63
CA PHE A 96 6.91 -8.07 -10.72
C PHE A 96 6.14 -7.64 -11.96
N ALA A 97 6.81 -7.72 -13.11
CA ALA A 97 6.14 -7.77 -14.39
C ALA A 97 5.63 -9.19 -14.67
N ILE A 98 4.50 -9.28 -15.37
CA ILE A 98 3.99 -10.53 -15.93
C ILE A 98 4.54 -10.64 -17.36
N CYS A 99 5.43 -11.59 -17.60
CA CYS A 99 6.05 -11.82 -18.91
C CYS A 99 5.63 -13.17 -19.49
N GLU A 100 5.92 -13.36 -20.78
CA GLU A 100 5.73 -14.64 -21.46
C GLU A 100 7.05 -15.39 -21.59
N ASP A 101 7.02 -16.70 -21.35
CA ASP A 101 8.10 -17.65 -21.62
C ASP A 101 7.50 -18.86 -22.33
N GLY A 102 7.63 -18.89 -23.66
CA GLY A 102 6.87 -19.78 -24.52
C GLY A 102 5.36 -19.54 -24.35
N ASN A 103 4.61 -20.58 -23.99
CA ASN A 103 3.17 -20.50 -23.77
C ASN A 103 2.77 -20.29 -22.30
N ARG A 104 3.72 -19.91 -21.43
CA ARG A 104 3.48 -19.71 -20.00
C ARG A 104 3.71 -18.26 -19.59
N LEU A 105 2.91 -17.79 -18.63
CA LEU A 105 3.18 -16.52 -17.95
C LEU A 105 4.17 -16.77 -16.81
N VAL A 106 5.16 -15.89 -16.67
CA VAL A 106 6.20 -15.94 -15.63
C VAL A 106 6.40 -14.57 -14.98
N PRO A 107 6.60 -14.50 -13.65
CA PRO A 107 6.91 -13.24 -12.97
C PRO A 107 8.38 -12.86 -13.19
N ARG A 108 8.64 -11.59 -13.54
CA ARG A 108 10.00 -11.03 -13.64
C ARG A 108 10.13 -9.85 -12.69
N LEU A 109 11.14 -9.92 -11.81
CA LEU A 109 11.42 -8.86 -10.84
C LEU A 109 11.70 -7.54 -11.57
N ILE A 110 11.02 -6.48 -11.13
CA ILE A 110 11.25 -5.10 -11.58
C ILE A 110 12.03 -4.35 -10.51
N GLU A 111 11.46 -4.23 -9.31
CA GLU A 111 12.09 -3.48 -8.23
C GLU A 111 11.65 -3.94 -6.84
N LEU A 112 12.39 -3.47 -5.83
CA LEU A 112 12.08 -3.62 -4.42
C LEU A 112 11.89 -2.23 -3.84
N GLN A 113 10.80 -2.01 -3.10
CA GLN A 113 10.48 -0.73 -2.49
C GLN A 113 10.45 -0.87 -0.97
N ALA A 114 11.39 -0.21 -0.29
CA ALA A 114 11.42 -0.10 1.18
C ALA A 114 10.61 1.11 1.72
N PHE A 115 10.05 1.90 0.81
CA PHE A 115 9.18 3.04 1.11
C PHE A 115 7.86 2.98 0.31
N PRO A 116 7.07 1.90 0.47
CA PRO A 116 6.01 1.60 -0.48
C PRO A 116 4.70 2.38 -0.30
N SER A 117 4.03 2.41 -1.45
CA SER A 117 2.81 3.11 -1.82
C SER A 117 1.50 2.61 -1.18
N LEU A 118 0.40 3.36 -1.25
CA LEU A 118 -0.96 2.84 -1.60
C LEU A 118 -1.71 1.80 -0.73
N PHE A 119 -1.26 1.45 0.48
CA PHE A 119 -1.92 0.43 1.32
C PHE A 119 -3.39 0.72 1.66
N GLY A 120 -3.75 1.98 1.90
CA GLY A 120 -5.12 2.38 2.20
C GLY A 120 -5.98 2.36 0.95
N PHE A 121 -5.45 2.96 -0.14
CA PHE A 121 -6.13 3.01 -1.43
C PHE A 121 -6.41 1.61 -2.01
N GLN A 122 -5.49 0.65 -1.89
CA GLN A 122 -5.69 -0.71 -2.40
C GLN A 122 -6.85 -1.44 -1.71
N LEU A 123 -7.04 -1.24 -0.40
CA LEU A 123 -8.16 -1.81 0.34
C LEU A 123 -9.49 -1.16 -0.07
N LEU A 124 -9.50 0.17 -0.21
CA LEU A 124 -10.64 0.92 -0.73
C LEU A 124 -11.04 0.42 -2.12
N LEU A 125 -10.07 0.33 -3.04
CA LEU A 125 -10.30 -0.11 -4.41
C LEU A 125 -10.85 -1.54 -4.45
N LEU A 126 -10.33 -2.45 -3.62
CA LEU A 126 -10.86 -3.80 -3.49
C LEU A 126 -12.34 -3.81 -3.07
N GLY A 127 -12.71 -2.95 -2.12
CA GLY A 127 -14.10 -2.74 -1.71
C GLY A 127 -14.99 -2.25 -2.86
N CYS A 128 -14.52 -1.26 -3.64
CA CYS A 128 -15.26 -0.75 -4.79
C CYS A 128 -15.37 -1.77 -5.94
N ILE A 129 -14.33 -2.56 -6.22
CA ILE A 129 -14.36 -3.65 -7.19
C ILE A 129 -15.42 -4.68 -6.82
N ARG A 130 -15.48 -5.10 -5.55
CA ARG A 130 -16.49 -6.07 -5.06
C ARG A 130 -17.92 -5.56 -5.19
N LYS A 131 -18.13 -4.25 -5.04
CA LYS A 131 -19.45 -3.60 -5.25
C LYS A 131 -19.82 -3.52 -6.73
N ALA A 132 -18.88 -3.12 -7.58
CA ALA A 132 -19.13 -2.90 -9.01
C ALA A 132 -19.25 -4.21 -9.81
N TYR A 133 -18.52 -5.25 -9.41
CA TYR A 133 -18.41 -6.51 -10.15
C TYR A 133 -18.79 -7.72 -9.29
N PRO A 134 -20.09 -7.93 -9.01
CA PRO A 134 -20.57 -9.05 -8.20
C PRO A 134 -20.31 -10.43 -8.83
N THR A 135 -19.99 -10.48 -10.13
CA THR A 135 -19.58 -11.71 -10.83
C THR A 135 -18.26 -12.28 -10.30
N ILE A 136 -17.41 -11.44 -9.69
CA ILE A 136 -16.16 -11.90 -9.08
C ILE A 136 -16.51 -12.60 -7.76
N PRO A 137 -16.19 -13.89 -7.59
CA PRO A 137 -16.53 -14.61 -6.37
C PRO A 137 -15.83 -14.00 -5.14
N ARG A 138 -16.52 -13.93 -4.00
CA ARG A 138 -16.01 -13.28 -2.77
C ARG A 138 -14.72 -13.90 -2.22
N ASN A 139 -14.42 -15.16 -2.56
CA ASN A 139 -13.20 -15.85 -2.17
C ASN A 139 -11.99 -15.51 -3.07
N TRP A 140 -12.19 -14.83 -4.20
CA TRP A 140 -11.11 -14.22 -4.96
C TRP A 140 -10.70 -12.90 -4.32
N THR A 141 -9.43 -12.79 -3.95
CA THR A 141 -8.88 -11.65 -3.22
C THR A 141 -7.49 -11.31 -3.74
N SER A 142 -7.09 -10.05 -3.60
CA SER A 142 -5.71 -9.60 -3.83
C SER A 142 -4.73 -10.05 -2.73
N SER A 143 -5.24 -10.65 -1.66
CA SER A 143 -4.47 -11.14 -0.53
C SER A 143 -3.99 -12.58 -0.74
N PHE A 144 -2.80 -12.78 -1.32
CA PHE A 144 -2.26 -14.12 -1.62
C PHE A 144 -2.11 -15.05 -0.40
N GLY A 145 -1.88 -14.49 0.80
CA GLY A 145 -1.85 -15.25 2.06
C GLY A 145 -3.23 -15.51 2.69
N GLY A 146 -4.33 -15.15 2.02
CA GLY A 146 -5.69 -15.33 2.52
C GLY A 146 -6.10 -14.37 3.63
N ILE A 147 -5.27 -13.36 3.94
CA ILE A 147 -5.61 -12.33 4.93
C ILE A 147 -6.94 -11.66 4.55
N LYS A 148 -7.80 -11.48 5.54
CA LYS A 148 -9.10 -10.83 5.39
C LYS A 148 -8.96 -9.35 5.71
N ASP A 149 -9.89 -8.55 5.21
CA ASP A 149 -9.89 -7.09 5.33
C ASP A 149 -9.67 -6.61 6.78
N GLU A 150 -10.37 -7.19 7.76
CA GLU A 150 -10.20 -6.85 9.18
C GLU A 150 -8.80 -7.17 9.72
N ALA A 151 -8.26 -8.34 9.35
CA ALA A 151 -6.92 -8.75 9.75
C ALA A 151 -5.84 -7.89 9.09
N TYR A 152 -6.07 -7.46 7.85
CA TYR A 152 -5.21 -6.51 7.14
C TYR A 152 -5.22 -5.14 7.82
N LEU A 153 -6.40 -4.63 8.18
CA LEU A 153 -6.51 -3.38 8.93
C LEU A 153 -5.84 -3.48 10.31
N GLY A 154 -5.99 -4.62 10.99
CA GLY A 154 -5.30 -4.90 12.25
C GLY A 154 -3.78 -4.91 12.10
N LEU A 155 -3.26 -5.47 11.00
CA LEU A 155 -1.83 -5.44 10.68
C LEU A 155 -1.35 -4.00 10.43
N LEU A 156 -2.06 -3.20 9.62
CA LEU A 156 -1.72 -1.80 9.39
C LEU A 156 -1.74 -0.99 10.69
N ARG A 157 -2.77 -1.16 11.53
CA ARG A 157 -2.89 -0.47 12.83
C ARG A 157 -1.72 -0.82 13.74
N ARG A 158 -1.39 -2.11 13.88
CA ARG A 158 -0.26 -2.57 14.69
C ARG A 158 1.07 -2.00 14.20
N THR A 159 1.29 -1.98 12.88
CA THR A 159 2.55 -1.51 12.30
C THR A 159 2.70 0.02 12.39
N ILE A 160 1.65 0.77 12.03
CA ILE A 160 1.69 2.23 11.92
C ILE A 160 1.48 2.89 13.28
N ILE A 161 0.41 2.51 13.99
CA ILE A 161 0.00 3.17 15.24
C ILE A 161 0.69 2.54 16.46
N ALA A 162 0.83 1.21 16.46
CA ALA A 162 1.32 0.45 17.62
C ALA A 162 0.58 0.87 18.91
N ASP A 163 1.31 1.26 19.96
CA ASP A 163 0.77 1.63 21.27
C ASP A 163 0.51 3.13 21.45
N SER A 164 0.75 3.95 20.42
CA SER A 164 0.51 5.41 20.48
C SER A 164 -0.97 5.73 20.26
N ALA A 165 -1.43 6.87 20.79
CA ALA A 165 -2.74 7.40 20.39
C ALA A 165 -2.69 7.86 18.92
N PRO A 166 -3.76 7.68 18.12
CA PRO A 166 -3.76 8.07 16.71
C PRO A 166 -3.38 9.53 16.45
N GLU A 167 -3.68 10.44 17.39
CA GLU A 167 -3.28 11.85 17.29
C GLU A 167 -1.78 12.09 17.45
N ASN A 168 -1.04 11.15 18.04
CA ASN A 168 0.42 11.22 18.14
C ASN A 168 1.12 10.52 16.98
N VAL A 169 0.37 10.04 15.99
CA VAL A 169 0.88 9.36 14.80
C VAL A 169 0.49 10.18 13.56
N VAL A 170 1.48 10.53 12.75
CA VAL A 170 1.25 11.31 11.52
C VAL A 170 1.69 10.53 10.29
N LEU A 171 0.96 10.70 9.20
CA LEU A 171 1.44 10.38 7.87
C LEU A 171 2.23 11.60 7.38
N LEU A 172 3.55 11.49 7.31
CA LEU A 172 4.43 12.61 6.95
C LEU A 172 4.71 12.58 5.45
N GLU A 173 4.53 13.70 4.76
CA GLU A 173 4.73 13.85 3.31
C GLU A 173 5.09 15.32 3.00
N ILE A 174 5.61 15.64 1.81
CA ILE A 174 5.70 17.01 1.29
C ILE A 174 4.42 17.39 0.56
N GLU A 175 3.74 18.45 1.03
CA GLU A 175 2.52 18.99 0.40
C GLU A 175 1.47 17.88 0.07
N PRO A 176 1.00 17.12 1.07
CA PRO A 176 0.20 15.91 0.86
C PRO A 176 -1.05 16.14 0.00
N GLU A 177 -1.65 17.33 0.08
CA GLU A 177 -2.82 17.74 -0.70
C GLU A 177 -2.56 17.88 -2.21
N LYS A 178 -1.29 18.00 -2.63
CA LYS A 178 -0.86 18.12 -4.03
C LYS A 178 -0.37 16.80 -4.63
N GLN A 179 -0.20 15.76 -3.82
CA GLN A 179 0.29 14.47 -4.30
C GLN A 179 -0.76 13.76 -5.15
N LYS A 180 -0.33 13.12 -6.26
CA LYS A 180 -1.23 12.33 -7.13
C LYS A 180 -1.88 11.16 -6.39
N THR A 181 -1.22 10.67 -5.34
CA THR A 181 -1.66 9.56 -4.51
C THR A 181 -2.42 10.01 -3.27
N ARG A 182 -2.84 11.28 -3.18
CA ARG A 182 -3.50 11.83 -1.97
C ARG A 182 -4.74 11.05 -1.52
N ILE A 183 -5.46 10.39 -2.44
CA ILE A 183 -6.55 9.47 -2.09
C ILE A 183 -6.11 8.35 -1.13
N ASP A 184 -4.86 7.86 -1.23
CA ASP A 184 -4.29 6.89 -0.28
C ASP A 184 -4.16 7.48 1.13
N PHE A 185 -3.80 8.77 1.22
CA PHE A 185 -3.68 9.47 2.50
C PHE A 185 -5.05 9.66 3.14
N ALA A 186 -6.06 10.02 2.34
CA ALA A 186 -7.43 10.11 2.80
C ALA A 186 -7.96 8.74 3.27
N ALA A 187 -7.78 7.69 2.47
CA ALA A 187 -8.16 6.33 2.86
C ALA A 187 -7.43 5.88 4.14
N THR A 188 -6.14 6.18 4.27
CA THR A 188 -5.37 5.86 5.48
C THR A 188 -5.88 6.62 6.70
N GLU A 189 -6.23 7.90 6.55
CA GLU A 189 -6.86 8.70 7.61
C GLU A 189 -8.21 8.12 8.04
N THR A 190 -9.08 7.76 7.09
CA THR A 190 -10.37 7.11 7.36
C THR A 190 -10.19 5.76 8.08
N LEU A 191 -9.20 4.96 7.67
CA LEU A 191 -8.97 3.62 8.22
C LEU A 191 -8.29 3.64 9.61
N LEU A 192 -7.37 4.58 9.85
CA LEU A 192 -6.49 4.56 11.03
C LEU A 192 -6.71 5.75 11.97
N GLY A 193 -7.32 6.84 11.52
CA GLY A 193 -7.52 8.06 12.28
C GLY A 193 -6.26 8.93 12.43
N ILE A 194 -5.25 8.70 11.59
CA ILE A 194 -4.00 9.47 11.57
C ILE A 194 -4.06 10.57 10.51
N CYS A 195 -3.44 11.72 10.78
CA CYS A 195 -3.51 12.86 9.87
C CYS A 195 -2.30 12.89 8.90
N PRO A 196 -2.52 13.19 7.61
CA PRO A 196 -1.43 13.60 6.72
C PRO A 196 -0.92 14.99 7.10
N VAL A 197 0.40 15.14 7.27
CA VAL A 197 1.05 16.37 7.70
C VAL A 197 2.22 16.69 6.79
N CYS A 198 2.26 17.93 6.31
CA CYS A 198 3.38 18.41 5.50
C CYS A 198 4.65 18.56 6.36
N VAL A 199 5.81 18.10 5.87
CA VAL A 199 7.09 18.22 6.59
C VAL A 199 7.42 19.66 6.99
N THR A 200 7.01 20.66 6.19
CA THR A 200 7.22 22.08 6.49
C THR A 200 6.38 22.61 7.65
N LYS A 201 5.39 21.85 8.11
CA LYS A 201 4.52 22.18 9.24
C LYS A 201 4.97 21.54 10.56
N ILE A 202 6.01 20.71 10.52
CA ILE A 202 6.57 20.07 11.71
C ILE A 202 7.40 21.07 12.51
N LYS A 203 7.12 21.17 13.80
CA LYS A 203 7.87 21.98 14.77
C LYS A 203 8.78 21.06 15.58
N LYS A 204 10.09 21.32 15.55
CA LYS A 204 11.08 20.59 16.35
C LYS A 204 11.44 21.38 17.60
N ARG A 205 11.40 20.73 18.78
CA ARG A 205 11.88 21.28 20.05
C ARG A 205 12.78 20.24 20.72
N GLY A 206 14.09 20.50 20.73
CA GLY A 206 15.08 19.52 21.17
C GLY A 206 14.96 18.22 20.37
N ARG A 207 14.63 17.11 21.06
CA ARG A 207 14.43 15.77 20.48
C ARG A 207 12.96 15.43 20.17
N GLN A 208 12.04 16.37 20.39
CA GLN A 208 10.60 16.15 20.20
C GLN A 208 10.12 16.86 18.93
N LEU A 209 9.12 16.25 18.28
CA LEU A 209 8.44 16.79 17.12
C LEU A 209 6.98 17.07 17.47
N PHE A 210 6.42 18.11 16.88
CA PHE A 210 5.05 18.56 17.10
C PHE A 210 4.42 19.00 15.78
N TYR A 211 3.10 18.97 15.70
CA TYR A 211 2.32 19.56 14.63
C TYR A 211 1.09 20.28 15.19
N ASP A 212 0.50 21.13 14.35
CA ASP A 212 -0.78 21.77 14.67
C ASP A 212 -1.94 20.85 14.25
N ARG A 213 -2.84 20.59 15.18
CA ARG A 213 -4.11 19.90 14.94
C ARG A 213 -5.22 20.78 15.51
N ASP A 214 -6.02 21.37 14.64
CA ASP A 214 -7.16 22.22 15.01
C ASP A 214 -6.78 23.35 16.00
N GLY A 215 -5.62 23.97 15.79
CA GLY A 215 -5.09 25.05 16.65
C GLY A 215 -4.48 24.57 17.97
N ARG A 216 -4.47 23.25 18.22
CA ARG A 216 -3.76 22.64 19.35
C ARG A 216 -2.44 22.05 18.87
N GLU A 217 -1.38 22.33 19.61
CA GLU A 217 -0.10 21.68 19.37
C GLU A 217 -0.10 20.26 19.94
N VAL A 218 0.17 19.27 19.08
CA VAL A 218 0.18 17.85 19.43
C VAL A 218 1.56 17.27 19.20
N ARG A 219 2.06 16.48 20.15
CA ARG A 219 3.35 15.79 20.05
C ARG A 219 3.26 14.65 19.05
N ILE A 220 4.28 14.48 18.23
CA ILE A 220 4.45 13.33 17.36
C ILE A 220 5.32 12.29 18.06
N GLU A 221 4.80 11.08 18.16
CA GLU A 221 5.48 9.90 18.72
C GLU A 221 5.91 8.92 17.63
N ARG A 222 5.10 8.82 16.56
CA ARG A 222 5.38 7.94 15.43
C ARG A 222 5.11 8.66 14.11
N ILE A 223 5.93 8.32 13.12
CA ILE A 223 5.81 8.85 11.77
C ILE A 223 5.63 7.67 10.83
N TYR A 224 4.52 7.65 10.12
CA TYR A 224 4.37 6.88 8.90
C TYR A 224 4.86 7.76 7.75
N ASN A 225 6.11 7.57 7.38
CA ASN A 225 6.76 8.40 6.37
C ASN A 225 6.28 7.95 4.98
N ARG A 226 5.83 8.90 4.15
CA ARG A 226 5.25 8.66 2.81
C ARG A 226 5.70 9.65 1.77
#